data_AF-A0A0L8V4S7-F1
#
_entry.id   AF-A0A0L8V4S7-F1
#
_cell.length_a   1.000
_cell.length_b   1.000
_cell.length_c   1.000
_cell.angle_alpha   90.00
_cell.angle_beta   90.00
_cell.angle_gamma   90.00
#
_symmetry.space_group_name_H-M   'P 1'
#
loop_
_entity.id
_entity.type
_entity.pdbx_description
1 polymer ?
#
loop_
_entity_poly.entity_id
_entity_poly.type
_entity_poly.pdbx_seq_one_letter_code
_entity_poly.pdbx_strand_id
1 'polypeptide(L)'
;MRNLILPVLTILTLMQCCAPTRNHIVPDKVAKEIFSPAELKGIEEMIAYVDRQVSEVTKKTDINESYHSYFNGLESAVFPALVKDTAKFKFLGTIDEEAFSTIWRMDDHTEMVKTKDTVLTDLHGYQLLELNYNGKYLNYLKEIGKTDKHYADIYKSIEIAGDLSPSAFAWFREHHQELDFTRFKDRLWATVILLRIGDPLEEKVERYLKNQKPNK
;
A
#
# COMPACT_ATOMS: atom_id res chain seq x y z
N MET A 1 -7.28 35.77 -63.92
CA MET A 1 -6.09 35.13 -63.33
C MET A 1 -6.57 34.13 -62.30
N ARG A 2 -6.05 32.89 -62.36
CA ARG A 2 -6.60 31.66 -61.80
C ARG A 2 -6.66 31.69 -60.26
N ASN A 3 -7.83 31.36 -59.71
CA ASN A 3 -8.03 30.99 -58.31
C ASN A 3 -7.27 29.68 -58.04
N LEU A 4 -6.25 29.74 -57.19
CA LEU A 4 -5.52 28.55 -56.72
C LEU A 4 -6.12 28.11 -55.39
N ILE A 5 -6.75 26.95 -55.48
CA ILE A 5 -7.40 26.16 -54.45
C ILE A 5 -6.34 25.68 -53.45
N LEU A 6 -6.51 25.99 -52.16
CA LEU A 6 -5.82 25.32 -51.05
C LEU A 6 -6.24 23.85 -51.00
N PRO A 7 -5.31 22.91 -50.75
CA PRO A 7 -5.73 21.64 -50.15
C PRO A 7 -4.87 21.18 -48.98
N VAL A 8 -5.50 20.29 -48.19
CA VAL A 8 -4.95 19.35 -47.19
C VAL A 8 -4.57 19.99 -45.86
N LEU A 9 -5.50 20.25 -44.93
CA LEU A 9 -6.37 19.33 -44.18
C LEU A 9 -5.61 18.13 -43.55
N THR A 10 -5.08 18.39 -42.34
CA THR A 10 -5.11 17.53 -41.15
C THR A 10 -4.78 16.04 -41.31
N ILE A 11 -3.53 15.67 -41.05
CA ILE A 11 -3.18 14.37 -40.47
C ILE A 11 -3.11 14.58 -38.96
N LEU A 12 -4.23 14.32 -38.27
CA LEU A 12 -4.31 14.29 -36.82
C LEU A 12 -5.01 12.99 -36.44
N THR A 13 -4.40 11.86 -36.82
CA THR A 13 -4.87 10.53 -36.46
C THR A 13 -4.08 10.00 -35.27
N LEU A 14 -4.75 10.05 -34.12
CA LEU A 14 -4.77 9.01 -33.09
C LEU A 14 -3.48 8.81 -32.26
N MET A 15 -3.10 9.84 -31.50
CA MET A 15 -2.70 9.56 -30.11
C MET A 15 -3.96 9.38 -29.27
N GLN A 16 -4.67 8.26 -29.48
CA GLN A 16 -5.47 7.70 -28.40
C GLN A 16 -4.45 7.17 -27.40
N CYS A 17 -4.04 8.06 -26.51
CA CYS A 17 -3.53 7.69 -25.21
C CYS A 17 -4.55 6.67 -24.67
N CYS A 18 -4.16 5.39 -24.59
CA CYS A 18 -4.80 4.49 -23.65
C CYS A 18 -4.59 5.15 -22.29
N ALA A 19 -5.52 6.02 -21.88
CA ALA A 19 -5.64 6.37 -20.50
C ALA A 19 -5.86 5.02 -19.81
N PRO A 20 -4.95 4.54 -18.96
CA PRO A 20 -5.25 3.37 -18.18
C PRO A 20 -6.58 3.67 -17.49
N THR A 21 -7.58 2.82 -17.71
CA THR A 21 -8.82 2.86 -16.94
C THR A 21 -8.39 2.95 -15.49
N ARG A 22 -8.58 4.13 -14.87
CA ARG A 22 -8.36 4.25 -13.43
C ARG A 22 -9.30 3.22 -12.85
N ASN A 23 -8.74 2.17 -12.25
CA ASN A 23 -9.46 1.20 -11.45
C ASN A 23 -9.97 1.94 -10.21
N HIS A 24 -10.98 2.78 -10.43
CA HIS A 24 -11.49 3.70 -9.44
C HIS A 24 -12.25 2.87 -8.41
N ILE A 25 -11.73 2.87 -7.19
CA ILE A 25 -12.37 2.22 -6.07
C ILE A 25 -13.33 3.20 -5.40
N VAL A 26 -14.52 2.74 -5.07
CA VAL A 26 -15.54 3.57 -4.41
C VAL A 26 -15.55 3.22 -2.93
N PRO A 27 -15.30 4.19 -2.02
CA PRO A 27 -15.43 3.95 -0.59
C PRO A 27 -16.82 3.43 -0.23
N ASP A 28 -16.85 2.39 0.58
CA ASP A 28 -18.10 1.85 1.11
C ASP A 28 -18.75 2.82 2.11
N LYS A 29 -19.97 2.49 2.55
CA LYS A 29 -20.75 3.35 3.45
C LYS A 29 -20.01 3.60 4.78
N VAL A 30 -19.40 2.57 5.36
CA VAL A 30 -18.72 2.67 6.66
C VAL A 30 -17.47 3.53 6.54
N ALA A 31 -16.72 3.38 5.45
CA ALA A 31 -15.56 4.24 5.16
C ALA A 31 -15.96 5.72 5.08
N LYS A 32 -17.08 6.04 4.40
CA LYS A 32 -17.60 7.41 4.29
C LYS A 32 -18.10 8.02 5.59
N GLU A 33 -18.49 7.19 6.56
CA GLU A 33 -18.93 7.63 7.89
C GLU A 33 -17.76 7.88 8.84
N ILE A 34 -16.63 7.20 8.62
CA ILE A 34 -15.47 7.23 9.52
C ILE A 34 -14.40 8.22 9.06
N PHE A 35 -14.12 8.24 7.76
CA PHE A 35 -13.06 9.04 7.19
C PHE A 35 -13.63 10.34 6.59
N SER A 36 -12.92 11.43 6.80
CA SER A 36 -13.20 12.69 6.12
C SER A 36 -12.93 12.56 4.61
N PRO A 37 -13.48 13.45 3.77
CA PRO A 37 -13.17 13.45 2.34
C PRO A 37 -11.66 13.57 2.03
N ALA A 38 -10.91 14.31 2.85
CA ALA A 38 -9.45 14.45 2.69
C ALA A 38 -8.72 13.15 3.04
N GLU A 39 -9.14 12.50 4.13
CA GLU A 39 -8.60 11.20 4.54
C GLU A 39 -8.88 10.12 3.48
N LEU A 40 -10.13 10.05 2.98
CA LEU A 40 -10.50 9.14 1.90
C LEU A 40 -9.66 9.35 0.65
N LYS A 41 -9.39 10.60 0.27
CA LYS A 41 -8.54 10.89 -0.88
C LYS A 41 -7.13 10.32 -0.70
N GLY A 42 -6.51 10.48 0.48
CA GLY A 42 -5.20 9.89 0.74
C GLY A 42 -5.22 8.36 0.77
N ILE A 43 -6.30 7.76 1.29
CA ILE A 43 -6.51 6.31 1.25
C ILE A 43 -6.64 5.80 -0.20
N GLU A 44 -7.41 6.49 -1.02
CA GLU A 44 -7.54 6.19 -2.45
C GLU A 44 -6.21 6.33 -3.19
N GLU A 45 -5.37 7.32 -2.84
CA GLU A 45 -4.03 7.47 -3.38
C GLU A 45 -3.10 6.31 -2.99
N MET A 46 -3.16 5.85 -1.73
CA MET A 46 -2.44 4.66 -1.26
C MET A 46 -2.88 3.39 -2.00
N ILE A 47 -4.19 3.19 -2.16
CA ILE A 47 -4.74 2.07 -2.93
C ILE A 47 -4.28 2.16 -4.39
N ALA A 48 -4.42 3.32 -5.03
CA ALA A 48 -4.03 3.52 -6.42
C ALA A 48 -2.52 3.33 -6.66
N TYR A 49 -1.69 3.62 -5.67
CA TYR A 49 -0.27 3.32 -5.71
C TYR A 49 -0.04 1.81 -5.73
N VAL A 50 -0.62 1.05 -4.78
CA VAL A 50 -0.49 -0.41 -4.72
C VAL A 50 -1.09 -1.07 -5.96
N ASP A 51 -2.28 -0.65 -6.40
CA ASP A 51 -2.97 -1.14 -7.61
C ASP A 51 -2.07 -1.09 -8.84
N ARG A 52 -1.33 0.01 -8.99
CA ARG A 52 -0.38 0.20 -10.09
C ARG A 52 0.77 -0.79 -9.99
N GLN A 53 1.35 -0.95 -8.80
CA GLN A 53 2.48 -1.86 -8.59
C GLN A 53 2.09 -3.32 -8.82
N VAL A 54 0.94 -3.77 -8.31
CA VAL A 54 0.47 -5.15 -8.55
C VAL A 54 0.14 -5.38 -10.03
N SER A 55 -0.48 -4.40 -10.71
CA SER A 55 -0.79 -4.51 -12.14
C SER A 55 0.48 -4.46 -13.01
N GLU A 56 1.48 -3.65 -12.63
CA GLU A 56 2.77 -3.59 -13.30
C GLU A 56 3.55 -4.91 -13.19
N VAL A 57 3.50 -5.59 -12.03
CA VAL A 57 4.16 -6.88 -11.83
C VAL A 57 3.45 -7.99 -12.61
N THR A 58 2.12 -8.03 -12.55
CA THR A 58 1.32 -9.13 -13.11
C THR A 58 0.97 -8.95 -14.58
N LYS A 59 1.12 -7.73 -15.12
CA LYS A 59 0.70 -7.33 -16.47
C LYS A 59 -0.80 -7.54 -16.73
N LYS A 60 -1.62 -7.58 -15.69
CA LYS A 60 -3.07 -7.70 -15.75
C LYS A 60 -3.72 -6.31 -15.72
N THR A 61 -4.87 -6.18 -16.40
CA THR A 61 -5.66 -4.95 -16.43
C THR A 61 -6.83 -4.99 -15.47
N ASP A 62 -7.45 -6.17 -15.31
CA ASP A 62 -8.46 -6.38 -14.28
C ASP A 62 -7.78 -6.41 -12.92
N ILE A 63 -8.19 -5.52 -12.05
CA ILE A 63 -7.51 -5.32 -10.78
C ILE A 63 -7.78 -6.46 -9.80
N ASN A 64 -8.94 -7.12 -9.88
CA ASN A 64 -9.16 -8.31 -9.04
C ASN A 64 -8.20 -9.43 -9.44
N GLU A 65 -8.09 -9.69 -10.74
CA GLU A 65 -7.13 -10.63 -11.32
C GLU A 65 -5.68 -10.24 -11.01
N SER A 66 -5.33 -8.94 -11.04
CA SER A 66 -3.98 -8.46 -10.66
C SER A 66 -3.60 -8.88 -9.24
N TYR A 67 -4.46 -8.64 -8.24
CA TYR A 67 -4.15 -9.04 -6.86
C TYR A 67 -4.08 -10.55 -6.69
N HIS A 68 -5.06 -11.31 -7.19
CA HIS A 68 -5.03 -12.78 -7.09
C HIS A 68 -3.80 -13.36 -7.82
N SER A 69 -3.46 -12.86 -9.01
CA SER A 69 -2.27 -13.29 -9.76
C SER A 69 -0.99 -12.97 -9.02
N TYR A 70 -0.91 -11.78 -8.41
CA TYR A 70 0.25 -11.37 -7.63
C TYR A 70 0.48 -12.32 -6.44
N PHE A 71 -0.56 -12.53 -5.63
CA PHE A 71 -0.45 -13.40 -4.45
C PHE A 71 -0.26 -14.87 -4.79
N ASN A 72 -0.90 -15.38 -5.86
CA ASN A 72 -0.66 -16.73 -6.36
C ASN A 72 0.78 -16.96 -6.82
N GLY A 73 1.46 -15.90 -7.30
CA GLY A 73 2.85 -15.96 -7.73
C GLY A 73 3.87 -15.97 -6.58
N LEU A 74 3.44 -15.85 -5.32
CA LEU A 74 4.34 -15.83 -4.18
C LEU A 74 4.72 -17.25 -3.71
N GLU A 75 5.89 -17.71 -4.13
CA GLU A 75 6.43 -19.03 -3.78
C GLU A 75 6.84 -19.15 -2.30
N SER A 76 7.25 -18.04 -1.68
CA SER A 76 7.83 -18.01 -0.32
C SER A 76 6.77 -17.82 0.78
N ALA A 77 7.02 -18.45 1.94
CA ALA A 77 6.32 -18.16 3.20
C ALA A 77 6.43 -16.71 3.65
N VAL A 78 7.45 -16.01 3.18
CA VAL A 78 7.69 -14.60 3.46
C VAL A 78 7.23 -13.79 2.27
N PHE A 79 6.33 -12.83 2.49
CA PHE A 79 5.95 -11.87 1.46
C PHE A 79 7.17 -11.00 1.09
N PRO A 80 7.63 -11.02 -0.17
CA PRO A 80 8.64 -10.07 -0.60
C PRO A 80 8.03 -8.66 -0.66
N ALA A 81 8.86 -7.64 -0.44
CA ALA A 81 8.44 -6.27 -0.64
C ALA A 81 7.99 -6.05 -2.09
N LEU A 82 6.75 -5.60 -2.28
CA LEU A 82 6.25 -5.22 -3.61
C LEU A 82 7.03 -4.02 -4.15
N VAL A 83 7.41 -3.09 -3.26
CA VAL A 83 8.22 -1.92 -3.59
C VAL A 83 9.30 -1.73 -2.53
N LYS A 84 10.50 -1.32 -2.95
CA LYS A 84 11.59 -0.92 -2.05
C LYS A 84 11.16 0.18 -1.09
N ASP A 85 11.61 0.12 0.15
CA ASP A 85 11.21 1.09 1.19
C ASP A 85 11.56 2.52 0.79
N THR A 86 12.65 2.75 0.07
CA THR A 86 13.05 4.09 -0.41
C THR A 86 11.99 4.74 -1.30
N ALA A 87 11.41 3.99 -2.23
CA ALA A 87 10.34 4.50 -3.10
C ALA A 87 9.00 4.57 -2.35
N LYS A 88 8.72 3.59 -1.49
CA LYS A 88 7.51 3.57 -0.65
C LYS A 88 7.45 4.75 0.30
N PHE A 89 8.51 5.03 1.06
CA PHE A 89 8.55 6.16 2.01
C PHE A 89 8.51 7.50 1.29
N LYS A 90 9.16 7.63 0.13
CA LYS A 90 9.02 8.83 -0.71
C LYS A 90 7.57 9.05 -1.14
N PHE A 91 6.87 8.00 -1.54
CA PHE A 91 5.45 8.08 -1.88
C PHE A 91 4.60 8.44 -0.66
N LEU A 92 4.75 7.74 0.47
CA LEU A 92 3.98 8.00 1.68
C LEU A 92 4.19 9.43 2.21
N GLY A 93 5.39 10.01 2.06
CA GLY A 93 5.66 11.41 2.39
C GLY A 93 4.97 12.43 1.48
N THR A 94 4.27 12.00 0.41
CA THR A 94 3.41 12.87 -0.41
C THR A 94 1.94 12.82 -0.02
N ILE A 95 1.55 11.84 0.81
CA ILE A 95 0.20 11.74 1.34
C ILE A 95 0.01 12.81 2.42
N ASP A 96 -1.16 13.44 2.42
CA ASP A 96 -1.55 14.38 3.46
C ASP A 96 -1.38 13.76 4.86
N GLU A 97 -0.83 14.53 5.82
CA GLU A 97 -0.46 14.01 7.14
C GLU A 97 -1.67 13.47 7.92
N GLU A 98 -2.81 14.14 7.82
CA GLU A 98 -4.05 13.67 8.46
C GLU A 98 -4.45 12.33 7.84
N ALA A 99 -4.50 12.25 6.51
CA ALA A 99 -4.81 11.01 5.80
C ALA A 99 -3.83 9.87 6.11
N PHE A 100 -2.52 10.15 6.12
CA PHE A 100 -1.47 9.17 6.46
C PHE A 100 -1.68 8.64 7.88
N SER A 101 -1.86 9.55 8.85
CA SER A 101 -2.01 9.20 10.26
C SER A 101 -3.29 8.41 10.57
N THR A 102 -4.28 8.37 9.67
CA THR A 102 -5.46 7.52 9.86
C THR A 102 -5.14 6.02 9.86
N ILE A 103 -4.09 5.61 9.16
CA ILE A 103 -3.68 4.20 9.03
C ILE A 103 -2.30 3.97 9.65
N TRP A 104 -1.37 4.90 9.43
CA TRP A 104 0.06 4.66 9.64
C TRP A 104 0.67 5.61 10.64
N ARG A 105 1.78 5.18 11.23
CA ARG A 105 2.78 6.05 11.83
C ARG A 105 4.16 5.66 11.30
N MET A 106 5.06 6.64 11.25
CA MET A 106 6.46 6.38 10.99
C MET A 106 7.19 6.41 12.33
N ASP A 107 7.82 5.31 12.70
CA ASP A 107 8.81 5.29 13.78
C ASP A 107 10.20 5.50 13.16
N ASP A 108 11.00 6.37 13.77
CA ASP A 108 12.37 6.65 13.36
C ASP A 108 13.39 6.26 14.43
N HIS A 109 12.94 5.69 15.55
CA HIS A 109 13.78 5.15 16.60
C HIS A 109 13.63 3.63 16.68
N THR A 110 14.73 2.94 16.95
CA THR A 110 14.68 1.51 17.25
C THR A 110 15.74 1.18 18.29
N GLU A 111 15.31 0.64 19.43
CA GLU A 111 16.22 0.32 20.53
C GLU A 111 17.27 -0.72 20.14
N MET A 112 16.88 -1.73 19.36
CA MET A 112 17.77 -2.81 18.98
C MET A 112 17.39 -3.47 17.66
N VAL A 113 18.38 -3.66 16.79
CA VAL A 113 18.29 -4.51 15.61
C VAL A 113 19.38 -5.56 15.66
N LYS A 114 18.98 -6.83 15.71
CA LYS A 114 19.89 -7.97 15.63
C LYS A 114 19.98 -8.46 14.19
N THR A 115 21.14 -8.34 13.57
CA THR A 115 21.45 -8.97 12.29
C THR A 115 22.08 -10.33 12.52
N LYS A 116 22.47 -11.01 11.44
CA LYS A 116 23.20 -12.29 11.55
C LYS A 116 24.54 -12.13 12.28
N ASP A 117 25.23 -11.02 12.05
CA ASP A 117 26.64 -10.84 12.45
C ASP A 117 26.85 -9.76 13.50
N THR A 118 25.84 -8.91 13.79
CA THR A 118 25.96 -7.82 14.76
C THR A 118 24.65 -7.49 15.45
N VAL A 119 24.74 -6.71 16.53
CA VAL A 119 23.61 -6.07 17.19
C VAL A 119 23.84 -4.57 17.13
N LEU A 120 22.92 -3.86 16.49
CA LEU A 120 22.86 -2.41 16.51
C LEU A 120 21.90 -2.00 17.63
N THR A 121 22.25 -0.96 18.38
CA THR A 121 21.46 -0.46 19.50
C THR A 121 21.26 1.05 19.39
N ASP A 122 20.13 1.54 19.88
CA ASP A 122 19.77 2.97 19.94
C ASP A 122 19.87 3.68 18.58
N LEU A 123 19.16 3.14 17.59
CA LEU A 123 19.21 3.63 16.21
C LEU A 123 18.24 4.79 16.03
N HIS A 124 18.77 5.99 15.78
CA HIS A 124 17.98 7.16 15.35
C HIS A 124 18.02 7.35 13.82
N GLY A 125 16.85 7.60 13.21
CA GLY A 125 16.68 7.67 11.76
C GLY A 125 16.49 6.29 11.09
N TYR A 126 16.22 5.24 11.88
CA TYR A 126 15.90 3.92 11.36
C TYR A 126 14.39 3.84 11.09
N GLN A 127 13.98 4.17 9.86
CA GLN A 127 12.57 4.30 9.51
C GLN A 127 11.83 2.96 9.46
N LEU A 128 10.78 2.85 10.27
CA LEU A 128 9.82 1.75 10.31
C LEU A 128 8.40 2.28 10.09
N LEU A 129 7.68 1.67 9.15
CA LEU A 129 6.26 1.91 8.95
C LEU A 129 5.47 0.97 9.83
N GLU A 130 4.63 1.53 10.70
CA GLU A 130 3.81 0.79 11.64
C GLU A 130 2.35 1.21 11.52
N LEU A 131 1.41 0.33 11.87
CA LEU A 131 0.03 0.74 11.99
C LEU A 131 -0.12 1.79 13.12
N ASN A 132 -0.89 2.83 12.85
CA ASN A 132 -1.37 3.69 13.90
C ASN A 132 -2.51 3.00 14.63
N TYR A 133 -2.20 2.38 15.76
CA TYR A 133 -3.18 1.72 16.63
C TYR A 133 -4.32 2.66 17.08
N ASN A 134 -4.04 3.95 17.23
CA ASN A 134 -5.05 4.97 17.58
C ASN A 134 -5.70 5.62 16.34
N GLY A 135 -5.37 5.13 15.14
CA GLY A 135 -5.86 5.66 13.88
C GLY A 135 -7.29 5.25 13.57
N LYS A 136 -7.97 6.05 12.73
CA LYS A 136 -9.35 5.79 12.28
C LYS A 136 -9.51 4.46 11.52
N TYR A 137 -8.43 3.92 10.96
CA TYR A 137 -8.45 2.60 10.33
C TYR A 137 -8.91 1.49 11.27
N LEU A 138 -8.48 1.53 12.54
CA LEU A 138 -8.90 0.53 13.50
C LEU A 138 -10.40 0.65 13.81
N ASN A 139 -10.95 1.88 13.86
CA ASN A 139 -12.39 2.10 13.95
C ASN A 139 -13.13 1.56 12.73
N TYR A 140 -12.56 1.73 11.53
CA TYR A 140 -13.12 1.17 10.30
C TYR A 140 -13.20 -0.35 10.35
N LEU A 141 -12.11 -1.03 10.72
CA LEU A 141 -12.08 -2.48 10.92
C LEU A 141 -13.12 -2.95 11.94
N LYS A 142 -13.24 -2.22 13.05
CA LYS A 142 -14.24 -2.50 14.10
C LYS A 142 -15.67 -2.46 13.55
N GLU A 143 -16.00 -1.43 12.79
CA GLU A 143 -17.35 -1.21 12.29
C GLU A 143 -17.74 -2.22 11.21
N ILE A 144 -16.87 -2.47 10.21
CA ILE A 144 -17.16 -3.51 9.20
C ILE A 144 -17.17 -4.91 9.83
N GLY A 145 -16.36 -5.13 10.88
CA GLY A 145 -16.30 -6.37 11.64
C GLY A 145 -17.62 -6.75 12.32
N LYS A 146 -18.52 -5.81 12.59
CA LYS A 146 -19.85 -6.11 13.15
C LYS A 146 -20.69 -7.01 12.23
N THR A 147 -20.44 -6.95 10.93
CA THR A 147 -21.16 -7.72 9.91
C THR A 147 -20.29 -8.73 9.18
N ASP A 148 -18.98 -8.68 9.39
CA ASP A 148 -18.02 -9.53 8.70
C ASP A 148 -17.02 -10.12 9.70
N LYS A 149 -17.14 -11.43 9.92
CA LYS A 149 -16.31 -12.14 10.91
C LYS A 149 -14.82 -12.03 10.62
N HIS A 150 -14.43 -12.01 9.35
CA HIS A 150 -13.02 -11.91 8.97
C HIS A 150 -12.40 -10.61 9.52
N TYR A 151 -13.09 -9.48 9.31
CA TYR A 151 -12.63 -8.18 9.79
C TYR A 151 -12.75 -8.01 11.30
N ALA A 152 -13.71 -8.67 11.94
CA ALA A 152 -13.76 -8.73 13.41
C ALA A 152 -12.52 -9.41 13.98
N ASP A 153 -12.08 -10.51 13.37
CA ASP A 153 -10.89 -11.25 13.81
C ASP A 153 -9.60 -10.44 13.54
N ILE A 154 -9.50 -9.70 12.43
CA ILE A 154 -8.41 -8.74 12.19
C ILE A 154 -8.38 -7.65 13.24
N TYR A 155 -9.51 -6.95 13.45
CA TYR A 155 -9.62 -5.88 14.45
C TYR A 155 -9.13 -6.36 15.81
N LYS A 156 -9.62 -7.52 16.26
CA LYS A 156 -9.26 -8.10 17.55
C LYS A 156 -7.78 -8.48 17.63
N SER A 157 -7.21 -9.01 16.54
CA SER A 157 -5.78 -9.32 16.52
C SER A 157 -4.93 -8.06 16.66
N ILE A 158 -5.29 -6.97 15.98
CA ILE A 158 -4.57 -5.69 16.07
C ILE A 158 -4.78 -5.07 17.45
N GLU A 159 -6.01 -5.09 17.98
CA GLU A 159 -6.36 -4.62 19.32
C GLU A 159 -5.47 -5.25 20.40
N ILE A 160 -5.20 -6.56 20.29
CA ILE A 160 -4.37 -7.29 21.25
C ILE A 160 -2.88 -7.04 21.03
N ALA A 161 -2.42 -7.04 19.77
CA ALA A 161 -0.99 -7.02 19.45
C ALA A 161 -0.39 -5.60 19.37
N GLY A 162 -1.22 -4.58 19.16
CA GLY A 162 -0.77 -3.20 18.90
C GLY A 162 -0.32 -2.91 17.46
N ASP A 163 -0.17 -3.94 16.61
CA ASP A 163 0.20 -3.86 15.19
C ASP A 163 -0.29 -5.13 14.45
N LEU A 164 0.07 -5.28 13.17
CA LEU A 164 -0.15 -6.49 12.39
C LEU A 164 0.67 -7.67 12.93
N SER A 165 -0.03 -8.70 13.41
CA SER A 165 0.58 -9.94 13.86
C SER A 165 1.07 -10.80 12.68
N PRO A 166 2.09 -11.65 12.87
CA PRO A 166 2.49 -12.64 11.87
C PRO A 166 1.32 -13.53 11.41
N SER A 167 0.36 -13.83 12.30
CA SER A 167 -0.85 -14.57 11.97
C SER A 167 -1.77 -13.83 10.98
N ALA A 168 -1.81 -12.50 11.00
CA ALA A 168 -2.59 -11.74 10.03
C ALA A 168 -2.03 -11.91 8.60
N PHE A 169 -0.71 -11.90 8.45
CA PHE A 169 -0.04 -12.18 7.17
C PHE A 169 -0.25 -13.62 6.72
N ALA A 170 -0.11 -14.60 7.62
CA ALA A 170 -0.33 -16.00 7.32
C ALA A 170 -1.77 -16.25 6.84
N TRP A 171 -2.76 -15.72 7.57
CA TRP A 171 -4.16 -15.81 7.19
C TRP A 171 -4.40 -15.19 5.82
N PHE A 172 -3.90 -13.97 5.57
CA PHE A 172 -4.05 -13.30 4.29
C PHE A 172 -3.52 -14.15 3.15
N ARG A 173 -2.34 -14.75 3.32
CA ARG A 173 -1.73 -15.63 2.31
C ARG A 173 -2.58 -16.86 2.02
N GLU A 174 -3.21 -17.45 3.02
CA GLU A 174 -4.01 -18.67 2.85
C GLU A 174 -5.40 -18.39 2.26
N HIS A 175 -5.94 -17.19 2.50
CA HIS A 175 -7.35 -16.88 2.22
C HIS A 175 -7.53 -15.74 1.21
N HIS A 176 -6.47 -15.23 0.57
CA HIS A 176 -6.61 -14.13 -0.40
C HIS A 176 -7.52 -14.48 -1.60
N GLN A 177 -7.78 -15.75 -1.86
CA GLN A 177 -8.75 -16.21 -2.89
C GLN A 177 -10.21 -15.96 -2.49
N GLU A 178 -10.48 -15.76 -1.20
CA GLU A 178 -11.82 -15.47 -0.67
C GLU A 178 -12.16 -13.99 -0.72
N LEU A 179 -11.15 -13.13 -0.94
CA LEU A 179 -11.30 -11.68 -1.00
C LEU A 179 -11.74 -11.23 -2.40
N ASP A 180 -12.65 -10.27 -2.46
CA ASP A 180 -13.06 -9.61 -3.69
C ASP A 180 -12.43 -8.23 -3.71
N PHE A 181 -11.27 -8.11 -4.33
CA PHE A 181 -10.53 -6.87 -4.37
C PHE A 181 -11.30 -5.77 -5.11
N THR A 182 -12.37 -6.04 -5.87
CA THR A 182 -13.21 -4.94 -6.39
C THR A 182 -13.90 -4.14 -5.27
N ARG A 183 -13.98 -4.70 -4.06
CA ARG A 183 -14.55 -4.07 -2.87
C ARG A 183 -13.52 -3.23 -2.13
N PHE A 184 -13.99 -2.10 -1.61
CA PHE A 184 -13.14 -1.16 -0.86
C PHE A 184 -12.43 -1.80 0.33
N LYS A 185 -13.17 -2.49 1.20
CA LYS A 185 -12.61 -3.15 2.39
C LYS A 185 -11.49 -4.15 2.07
N ASP A 186 -11.68 -4.99 1.04
CA ASP A 186 -10.77 -6.08 0.68
C ASP A 186 -9.49 -5.50 0.05
N ARG A 187 -9.63 -4.49 -0.81
CA ARG A 187 -8.49 -3.81 -1.43
C ARG A 187 -7.74 -2.88 -0.49
N LEU A 188 -8.43 -2.21 0.43
CA LEU A 188 -7.77 -1.45 1.51
C LEU A 188 -6.97 -2.39 2.41
N TRP A 189 -7.51 -3.56 2.74
CA TRP A 189 -6.79 -4.55 3.52
C TRP A 189 -5.54 -5.06 2.81
N ALA A 190 -5.63 -5.40 1.52
CA ALA A 190 -4.48 -5.76 0.71
C ALA A 190 -3.44 -4.63 0.64
N THR A 191 -3.89 -3.39 0.50
CA THR A 191 -3.04 -2.19 0.50
C THR A 191 -2.26 -2.07 1.82
N VAL A 192 -2.93 -2.29 2.95
CA VAL A 192 -2.31 -2.29 4.27
C VAL A 192 -1.24 -3.38 4.39
N ILE A 193 -1.56 -4.62 4.01
CA ILE A 193 -0.60 -5.72 4.02
C ILE A 193 0.64 -5.40 3.16
N LEU A 194 0.43 -4.96 1.92
CA LEU A 194 1.50 -4.74 0.95
C LEU A 194 2.39 -3.54 1.29
N LEU A 195 1.84 -2.48 1.88
CA LEU A 195 2.64 -1.34 2.33
C LEU A 195 3.42 -1.65 3.62
N ARG A 196 2.85 -2.48 4.53
CA ARG A 196 3.54 -2.88 5.76
C ARG A 196 4.82 -3.69 5.47
N ILE A 197 4.80 -4.51 4.43
CA ILE A 197 5.96 -5.30 4.02
C ILE A 197 7.04 -4.35 3.49
N GLY A 198 8.20 -4.39 4.14
CA GLY A 198 9.37 -3.59 3.75
C GLY A 198 10.53 -4.45 3.30
N ASP A 199 11.66 -3.80 3.05
CA ASP A 199 12.86 -4.49 2.60
C ASP A 199 13.32 -5.56 3.61
N PRO A 200 14.06 -6.58 3.17
CA PRO A 200 14.72 -7.51 4.08
C PRO A 200 15.56 -6.78 5.13
N LEU A 201 15.69 -7.36 6.32
CA LEU A 201 16.36 -6.73 7.46
C LEU A 201 17.74 -6.18 7.11
N GLU A 202 18.55 -6.96 6.39
CA GLU A 202 19.92 -6.58 6.04
C GLU A 202 19.96 -5.39 5.09
N GLU A 203 19.01 -5.27 4.15
CA GLU A 203 18.90 -4.10 3.28
C GLU A 203 18.45 -2.85 4.06
N LYS A 204 17.57 -3.00 5.05
CA LYS A 204 17.18 -1.90 5.94
C LYS A 204 18.37 -1.39 6.75
N VAL A 205 19.18 -2.30 7.28
CA VAL A 205 20.41 -1.97 8.01
C VAL A 205 21.44 -1.31 7.10
N GLU A 206 21.65 -1.82 5.89
CA GLU A 206 22.56 -1.20 4.91
C GLU A 206 22.12 0.23 4.58
N ARG A 207 20.82 0.44 4.30
CA ARG A 207 20.24 1.77 4.06
C ARG A 207 20.49 2.71 5.24
N TYR A 208 20.23 2.25 6.45
CA TYR A 208 20.50 3.03 7.66
C TYR A 208 21.97 3.44 7.75
N LEU A 209 22.90 2.50 7.66
CA LEU A 209 24.34 2.77 7.74
C LEU A 209 24.84 3.70 6.63
N LYS A 210 24.24 3.64 5.44
CA LYS A 210 24.54 4.54 4.33
C LYS A 210 24.11 5.99 4.63
N ASN A 211 22.94 6.17 5.24
CA ASN A 211 22.40 7.48 5.59
C ASN A 211 23.15 8.14 6.77
N GLN A 212 23.83 7.35 7.61
CA GLN A 212 24.66 7.88 8.71
C GLN A 212 26.02 8.41 8.23
N LYS A 213 26.46 8.08 7.01
CA LYS A 213 27.74 8.57 6.49
C LYS A 213 27.57 10.02 6.01
N PRO A 214 28.38 10.98 6.48
CA PRO A 214 28.34 12.33 5.91
C PRO A 214 28.65 12.24 4.41
N ASN A 215 27.83 12.89 3.59
CA ASN A 215 28.11 13.06 2.16
C ASN A 215 29.50 13.69 2.03
N LYS A 216 30.48 12.90 1.56
CA LYS A 216 31.83 13.37 1.26
C LYS A 216 31.85 14.15 -0.04
#